data_AF-A0A2H0NCT6-F1
#
_entry.id   AF-A0A2H0NCT6-F1
#
_cell.length_a   1.000
_cell.length_b   1.000
_cell.length_c   1.000
_cell.angle_alpha   90.00
_cell.angle_beta   90.00
_cell.angle_gamma   90.00
#
_symmetry.space_group_name_H-M   'P 1'
#
loop_
_entity.id
_entity.type
_entity.pdbx_description
1 polymer ?
#
loop_
_entity_poly.entity_id
_entity_poly.type
_entity_poly.pdbx_seq_one_letter_code
_entity_poly.pdbx_strand_id
1 'polypeptide(L)'
;MSISEIQELPPEVKDIIFSSDISRANKEIVDKFFLNRDQLNFLLGLEEDLFLKKIDLLDLPNELEDMERAEHYDLRVIALEIAYRILWPLQDFLETVDRLILRLGGKVPKIQHLRKETLQRKLLPTNITGRVRKLMEDYDDFRSSRLTSKKIIDKYERHVAPTVDHWLQDYVHFAGAGYHNSLKRAEYLAKSSNITSLSQVEKESLRHFLISYDDDIDVDVENAGSLLKITSATKPDKSSPQDKADINEILNNLHRQYLEIDQKILPPDFILSEVNNDAIKIRDVLWQAVGVQDKYKAVSCLKVLIEKKSLDLMLREDNRFRGILKRFINIRYGRNINSWFDNNSDKLLTRRLFLEVLLVERLSFSEQEAALLAFYLINTVSDSGQVVYLDEADGQLKWREVQLIKNQLSWVA
;
A
#
# COMPACT_ATOMS: atom_id res chain seq x y z
N MET A 1 11.81 29.94 -28.57
CA MET A 1 11.45 28.95 -27.54
C MET A 1 10.00 29.00 -27.11
N SER A 2 9.16 28.20 -27.76
CA SER A 2 7.82 27.91 -27.23
C SER A 2 7.95 26.80 -26.19
N ILE A 3 7.92 27.17 -24.91
CA ILE A 3 8.07 26.23 -23.78
C ILE A 3 7.08 25.06 -23.87
N SER A 4 5.93 25.24 -24.53
CA SER A 4 4.92 24.20 -24.69
C SER A 4 5.37 23.01 -25.54
N GLU A 5 6.14 23.22 -26.61
CA GLU A 5 6.54 22.15 -27.53
C GLU A 5 7.62 21.25 -26.91
N ILE A 6 8.58 21.85 -26.20
CA ILE A 6 9.62 21.12 -25.48
C ILE A 6 9.02 20.24 -24.36
N GLN A 7 7.90 20.65 -23.77
CA GLN A 7 7.22 19.85 -22.74
C GLN A 7 6.68 18.51 -23.27
N GLU A 8 6.40 18.41 -24.57
CA GLU A 8 5.90 17.19 -25.22
C GLU A 8 7.01 16.15 -25.48
N LEU A 9 8.29 16.55 -25.37
CA LEU A 9 9.40 15.62 -25.53
C LEU A 9 9.43 14.53 -24.43
N PRO A 10 9.99 13.35 -24.72
CA PRO A 10 10.21 12.31 -23.72
C PRO A 10 10.96 12.85 -22.49
N PRO A 11 10.63 12.39 -21.27
CA PRO A 11 11.23 12.90 -20.05
C PRO A 11 12.75 12.73 -20.02
N GLU A 12 13.27 11.62 -20.55
CA GLU A 12 14.72 11.36 -20.60
C GLU A 12 15.47 12.38 -21.48
N VAL A 13 14.81 12.85 -22.54
CA VAL A 13 15.33 13.87 -23.46
C VAL A 13 15.29 15.25 -22.82
N LYS A 14 14.17 15.58 -22.15
CA LYS A 14 14.02 16.85 -21.42
C LYS A 14 15.08 17.01 -20.35
N ASP A 15 15.34 15.97 -19.56
CA ASP A 15 16.33 16.00 -18.49
C ASP A 15 17.74 16.34 -19.01
N ILE A 16 18.10 15.83 -20.20
CA ILE A 16 19.38 16.15 -20.84
C ILE A 16 19.38 17.57 -21.40
N ILE A 17 18.33 17.98 -22.14
CA ILE A 17 18.23 19.32 -22.74
C ILE A 17 18.31 20.40 -21.65
N PHE A 18 17.60 20.21 -20.53
CA PHE A 18 17.60 21.14 -19.40
C PHE A 18 18.75 20.92 -18.40
N SER A 19 19.66 19.99 -18.68
CA SER A 19 20.81 19.76 -17.82
C SER A 19 21.78 20.96 -17.85
N SER A 20 22.52 21.13 -16.75
CA SER A 20 23.63 22.08 -16.69
C SER A 20 24.76 21.72 -17.67
N ASP A 21 24.83 20.47 -18.13
CA ASP A 21 25.84 19.99 -19.06
C ASP A 21 25.66 20.61 -20.46
N ILE A 22 24.43 20.67 -20.99
CA ILE A 22 24.15 21.33 -22.28
C ILE A 22 24.40 22.84 -22.19
N SER A 23 23.96 23.48 -21.10
CA SER A 23 24.20 24.91 -20.88
C SER A 23 25.71 25.23 -20.82
N ARG A 24 26.49 24.36 -20.16
CA ARG A 24 27.95 24.46 -20.12
C ARG A 24 28.58 24.22 -21.49
N ALA A 25 28.12 23.21 -22.23
CA ALA A 25 28.60 22.92 -23.58
C ALA A 25 28.40 24.12 -24.52
N ASN A 26 27.22 24.74 -24.48
CA ASN A 26 26.91 25.95 -25.24
C ASN A 26 27.86 27.10 -24.92
N LYS A 27 28.10 27.34 -23.63
CA LYS A 27 29.08 28.35 -23.20
C LYS A 27 30.49 28.05 -23.71
N GLU A 28 30.94 26.80 -23.63
CA GLU A 28 32.25 26.40 -24.10
C GLU A 28 32.41 26.56 -25.63
N ILE A 29 31.34 26.31 -26.41
CA ILE A 29 31.33 26.55 -27.86
C ILE A 29 31.44 28.06 -28.15
N VAL A 30 30.61 28.88 -27.50
CA VAL A 30 30.66 30.35 -27.64
C VAL A 30 32.05 30.90 -27.30
N ASP A 31 32.62 30.48 -26.18
CA ASP A 31 33.93 30.93 -25.73
C ASP A 31 35.03 30.47 -26.70
N LYS A 32 34.93 29.25 -27.25
CA LYS A 32 35.91 28.67 -28.19
C LYS A 32 35.94 29.39 -29.54
N PHE A 33 34.78 29.81 -30.05
CA PHE A 33 34.67 30.46 -31.36
C PHE A 33 34.46 31.98 -31.27
N PHE A 34 34.54 32.56 -30.06
CA PHE A 34 34.31 33.99 -29.82
C PHE A 34 32.97 34.49 -30.39
N LEU A 35 31.91 33.70 -30.21
CA LEU A 35 30.58 34.05 -30.71
C LEU A 35 29.98 35.18 -29.88
N ASN A 36 29.31 36.12 -30.55
CA ASN A 36 28.58 37.17 -29.88
C ASN A 36 27.22 36.65 -29.35
N ARG A 37 26.47 37.52 -28.68
CA ARG A 37 25.18 37.15 -28.09
C ARG A 37 24.13 36.77 -29.13
N ASP A 38 24.11 37.44 -30.27
CA ASP A 38 23.11 37.21 -31.31
C ASP A 38 23.36 35.87 -32.02
N GLN A 39 24.63 35.53 -32.25
CA GLN A 39 25.06 34.22 -32.74
C GLN A 39 24.75 33.10 -31.73
N LEU A 40 24.96 33.31 -30.43
CA LEU A 40 24.52 32.34 -29.41
C LEU A 40 22.99 32.14 -29.45
N ASN A 41 22.21 33.22 -29.53
CA ASN A 41 20.76 33.10 -29.62
C ASN A 41 20.33 32.33 -30.88
N PHE A 42 21.03 32.54 -32.01
CA PHE A 42 20.83 31.79 -33.24
C PHE A 42 21.10 30.29 -33.04
N LEU A 43 22.24 29.92 -32.44
CA LEU A 43 22.56 28.52 -32.13
C LEU A 43 21.52 27.86 -31.23
N LEU A 44 21.06 28.56 -30.19
CA LEU A 44 20.02 28.04 -29.30
C LEU A 44 18.68 27.82 -30.02
N GLY A 45 18.34 28.68 -30.99
CA GLY A 45 17.17 28.48 -31.86
C GLY A 45 17.33 27.26 -32.76
N LEU A 46 18.51 27.09 -33.35
CA LEU A 46 18.82 25.95 -34.22
C LEU A 46 18.82 24.62 -33.45
N GLU A 47 19.33 24.61 -32.22
CA GLU A 47 19.24 23.47 -31.31
C GLU A 47 17.80 23.10 -30.98
N GLU A 48 16.95 24.09 -30.67
CA GLU A 48 15.52 23.90 -30.43
C GLU A 48 14.85 23.22 -31.64
N ASP A 49 15.10 23.73 -32.84
CA ASP A 49 14.52 23.19 -34.07
C ASP A 49 15.01 21.76 -34.35
N LEU A 50 16.26 21.44 -34.05
CA LEU A 50 16.80 20.07 -34.13
C LEU A 50 16.17 19.13 -33.10
N PHE A 51 16.03 19.56 -31.83
CA PHE A 51 15.39 18.75 -30.80
C PHE A 51 13.92 18.45 -31.09
N LEU A 52 13.22 19.42 -31.69
CA LEU A 52 11.85 19.28 -32.14
C LEU A 52 11.72 18.61 -33.52
N LYS A 53 12.85 18.22 -34.14
CA LYS A 53 12.92 17.61 -35.47
C LYS A 53 12.23 18.45 -36.56
N LYS A 54 12.25 19.78 -36.41
CA LYS A 54 11.76 20.75 -37.42
C LYS A 54 12.71 20.87 -38.60
N ILE A 55 14.00 20.62 -38.37
CA ILE A 55 15.06 20.58 -39.36
C ILE A 55 15.74 19.21 -39.30
N ASP A 56 16.18 18.68 -40.45
CA ASP A 56 16.96 17.44 -40.48
C ASP A 56 18.34 17.67 -39.85
N LEU A 57 18.77 16.73 -39.02
CA LEU A 57 20.07 16.78 -38.35
C LEU A 57 21.24 16.91 -39.33
N LEU A 58 21.11 16.33 -40.52
CA LEU A 58 22.15 16.36 -41.54
C LEU A 58 22.26 17.71 -42.26
N ASP A 59 21.27 18.59 -42.10
CA ASP A 59 21.23 19.93 -42.69
C ASP A 59 21.79 21.01 -41.75
N LEU A 60 22.12 20.67 -40.49
CA LEU A 60 22.75 21.58 -39.53
C LEU A 60 23.89 22.44 -40.12
N PRO A 61 24.84 21.91 -40.93
CA PRO A 61 25.91 22.73 -41.49
C PRO A 61 25.43 23.79 -42.48
N ASN A 62 24.35 23.52 -43.21
CA ASN A 62 23.77 24.47 -44.17
C ASN A 62 23.03 25.57 -43.43
N GLU A 63 22.25 25.22 -42.39
CA GLU A 63 21.54 26.20 -41.56
C GLU A 63 22.49 27.15 -40.83
N LEU A 64 23.70 26.68 -40.47
CA LEU A 64 24.73 27.54 -39.89
C LEU A 64 25.26 28.62 -40.86
N GLU A 65 25.03 28.50 -42.17
CA GLU A 65 25.39 29.55 -43.15
C GLU A 65 24.54 30.81 -42.97
N ASP A 66 23.34 30.69 -42.39
CA ASP A 66 22.45 31.83 -42.10
C ASP A 66 22.84 32.60 -40.83
N MET A 67 23.84 32.13 -40.09
CA MET A 67 24.36 32.81 -38.91
C MET A 67 25.07 34.11 -39.29
N GLU A 68 24.86 35.19 -38.51
CA GLU A 68 25.52 36.47 -38.77
C GLU A 68 27.05 36.31 -38.83
N ARG A 69 27.67 36.79 -39.92
CA ARG A 69 29.13 36.71 -40.17
C ARG A 69 29.67 35.28 -40.32
N ALA A 70 28.83 34.32 -40.72
CA ALA A 70 29.20 32.93 -40.94
C ALA A 70 30.48 32.75 -41.77
N GLU A 71 30.75 33.63 -42.75
CA GLU A 71 31.93 33.60 -43.62
C GLU A 71 33.28 33.75 -42.89
N HIS A 72 33.27 34.20 -41.63
CA HIS A 72 34.48 34.35 -40.81
C HIS A 72 34.81 33.11 -39.97
N TYR A 73 33.95 32.09 -39.98
CA TYR A 73 34.07 30.92 -39.14
C TYR A 73 34.20 29.64 -39.96
N ASP A 74 34.88 28.65 -39.38
CA ASP A 74 34.81 27.29 -39.90
C ASP A 74 33.54 26.62 -39.39
N LEU A 75 32.43 26.82 -40.12
CA LEU A 75 31.10 26.31 -39.76
C LEU A 75 31.08 24.80 -39.57
N ARG A 76 31.92 24.08 -40.34
CA ARG A 76 32.06 22.63 -40.22
C ARG A 76 32.59 22.24 -38.85
N VAL A 77 33.56 22.98 -38.32
CA VAL A 77 34.14 22.73 -36.99
C VAL A 77 33.15 23.10 -35.88
N ILE A 78 32.37 24.17 -36.05
CA ILE A 78 31.29 24.53 -35.12
C ILE A 78 30.21 23.44 -35.08
N ALA A 79 29.72 23.00 -36.25
CA ALA A 79 28.74 21.93 -36.36
C ALA A 79 29.23 20.64 -35.69
N LEU A 80 30.53 20.33 -35.81
CA LEU A 80 31.12 19.14 -35.21
C LEU A 80 31.17 19.23 -33.68
N GLU A 81 31.46 20.41 -33.10
CA GLU A 81 31.41 20.61 -31.64
C GLU A 81 29.98 20.50 -31.10
N ILE A 82 28.99 21.06 -31.78
CA ILE A 82 27.57 20.90 -31.44
C ILE A 82 27.19 19.42 -31.48
N ALA A 83 27.56 18.72 -32.56
CA ALA A 83 27.30 17.29 -32.71
C ALA A 83 27.88 16.46 -31.56
N TYR A 84 29.12 16.74 -31.13
CA TYR A 84 29.76 16.00 -30.04
C TYR A 84 29.22 16.31 -28.65
N ARG A 85 28.98 17.58 -28.35
CA ARG A 85 28.74 18.02 -26.97
C ARG A 85 27.27 18.11 -26.63
N ILE A 86 26.44 18.39 -27.63
CA ILE A 86 25.01 18.69 -27.45
C ILE A 86 24.15 17.56 -28.01
N LEU A 87 24.42 17.13 -29.25
CA LEU A 87 23.56 16.17 -29.95
C LEU A 87 23.91 14.71 -29.60
N TRP A 88 25.19 14.39 -29.39
CA TRP A 88 25.63 13.01 -29.13
C TRP A 88 25.00 12.37 -27.88
N PRO A 89 24.85 13.08 -26.73
CA PRO A 89 24.12 12.55 -25.58
C PRO A 89 22.67 12.15 -25.90
N LEU A 90 22.10 12.69 -26.99
CA LEU A 90 20.74 12.46 -27.47
C LEU A 90 20.69 11.49 -28.68
N GLN A 91 21.77 10.76 -28.97
CA GLN A 91 21.85 9.87 -30.15
C GLN A 91 20.70 8.86 -30.23
N ASP A 92 20.26 8.27 -29.11
CA ASP A 92 19.15 7.30 -29.13
C ASP A 92 17.81 7.95 -29.53
N PHE A 93 17.65 9.26 -29.35
CA PHE A 93 16.44 10.02 -29.72
C PHE A 93 16.52 10.64 -31.12
N LEU A 94 17.69 11.15 -31.51
CA LEU A 94 17.93 11.81 -32.80
C LEU A 94 18.35 10.83 -33.92
N GLU A 95 18.78 9.62 -33.56
CA GLU A 95 19.12 8.46 -34.41
C GLU A 95 20.29 8.62 -35.38
N THR A 96 20.60 9.84 -35.86
CA THR A 96 21.51 10.09 -37.00
C THR A 96 22.71 10.98 -36.67
N VAL A 97 23.00 11.23 -35.38
CA VAL A 97 24.13 12.08 -34.95
C VAL A 97 25.47 11.46 -35.33
N ASP A 98 25.57 10.12 -35.30
CA ASP A 98 26.74 9.38 -35.78
C ASP A 98 27.06 9.70 -37.26
N ARG A 99 26.04 9.73 -38.12
CA ARG A 99 26.18 10.07 -39.54
C ARG A 99 26.60 11.52 -39.74
N LEU A 100 26.02 12.44 -38.96
CA LEU A 100 26.42 13.85 -38.97
C LEU A 100 27.91 13.99 -38.61
N ILE A 101 28.35 13.38 -37.51
CA ILE A 101 29.76 13.42 -37.06
C ILE A 101 30.70 12.88 -38.14
N LEU A 102 30.35 11.76 -38.78
CA LEU A 102 31.16 11.18 -39.86
C LEU A 102 31.23 12.09 -41.10
N ARG A 103 30.10 12.68 -41.52
CA ARG A 103 30.03 13.62 -42.66
C ARG A 103 30.89 14.86 -42.41
N LEU A 104 30.92 15.33 -41.17
CA LEU A 104 31.77 16.44 -40.73
C LEU A 104 33.25 16.05 -40.57
N GLY A 105 33.62 14.78 -40.76
CA GLY A 105 35.00 14.29 -40.68
C GLY A 105 35.48 13.99 -39.25
N GLY A 106 34.56 13.90 -38.29
CA GLY A 106 34.84 13.49 -36.93
C GLY A 106 34.93 11.97 -36.74
N LYS A 107 35.44 11.54 -35.59
CA LYS A 107 35.36 10.14 -35.11
C LYS A 107 34.16 9.97 -34.20
N VAL A 108 33.30 8.99 -34.47
CA VAL A 108 32.10 8.72 -33.65
C VAL A 108 32.53 8.28 -32.24
N PRO A 109 32.04 8.93 -31.16
CA PRO A 109 32.35 8.52 -29.80
C PRO A 109 31.72 7.16 -29.47
N LYS A 110 32.07 6.57 -28.32
CA LYS A 110 31.36 5.37 -27.85
C LYS A 110 29.91 5.73 -27.53
N ILE A 111 28.97 4.89 -27.96
CA ILE A 111 27.55 5.06 -27.69
C ILE A 111 27.35 5.15 -26.18
N GLN A 112 26.80 6.28 -25.74
CA GLN A 112 26.27 6.44 -24.39
C GLN A 112 24.77 6.29 -24.55
N HIS A 113 24.24 5.12 -24.16
CA HIS A 113 22.80 4.96 -24.14
C HIS A 113 22.19 6.03 -23.25
N LEU A 114 21.10 6.63 -23.71
CA LEU A 114 20.24 7.42 -22.84
C LEU A 114 19.99 6.53 -21.63
N ARG A 115 20.40 7.00 -20.45
CA ARG A 115 20.01 6.33 -19.22
C ARG A 115 18.49 6.46 -19.21
N LYS A 116 17.79 5.42 -19.69
CA LYS A 116 16.37 5.21 -19.42
C LYS A 116 16.24 5.57 -17.98
N GLU A 117 15.42 6.58 -17.68
CA GLU A 117 15.20 7.06 -16.33
C GLU A 117 15.31 5.86 -15.38
N THR A 118 16.38 5.80 -14.59
CA THR A 118 16.15 5.45 -13.20
C THR A 118 15.22 6.55 -12.77
N LEU A 119 13.90 6.29 -12.91
CA LEU A 119 12.75 7.10 -12.53
C LEU A 119 13.25 8.17 -11.60
N GLN A 120 13.16 9.46 -11.95
CA GLN A 120 13.51 10.55 -11.04
C GLN A 120 13.09 10.11 -9.64
N ARG A 121 14.07 9.71 -8.82
CA ARG A 121 13.76 8.87 -7.66
C ARG A 121 12.84 9.71 -6.83
N LYS A 122 11.56 9.36 -6.79
CA LYS A 122 10.62 10.08 -5.95
C LYS A 122 11.14 9.84 -4.56
N LEU A 123 11.81 10.86 -4.03
CA LEU A 123 12.30 10.84 -2.68
C LEU A 123 11.08 10.92 -1.79
N LEU A 124 11.07 10.10 -0.74
CA LEU A 124 9.98 10.09 0.21
C LEU A 124 9.88 11.49 0.87
N PRO A 125 8.75 12.20 0.75
CA PRO A 125 8.58 13.48 1.39
C PRO A 125 8.60 13.33 2.93
N THR A 126 8.82 14.44 3.65
CA THR A 126 8.93 14.44 5.12
C THR A 126 7.68 13.90 5.81
N ASN A 127 6.50 14.15 5.25
CA ASN A 127 5.25 13.59 5.74
C ASN A 127 4.42 13.12 4.56
N ILE A 128 3.90 11.90 4.63
CA ILE A 128 3.00 11.35 3.62
C ILE A 128 1.99 10.40 4.25
N THR A 129 0.76 10.47 3.75
CA THR A 129 -0.28 9.49 4.08
C THR A 129 -0.46 8.55 2.90
N GLY A 130 -0.47 7.25 3.15
CA GLY A 130 -0.77 6.26 2.13
C GLY A 130 -0.60 4.82 2.60
N ARG A 131 -0.89 3.89 1.71
CA ARG A 131 -0.74 2.45 1.96
C ARG A 131 0.72 2.05 1.77
N VAL A 132 1.26 1.26 2.69
CA VAL A 132 2.66 0.83 2.66
C VAL A 132 3.07 0.21 1.32
N ARG A 133 2.22 -0.64 0.71
CA ARG A 133 2.54 -1.26 -0.60
C ARG A 133 2.69 -0.22 -1.70
N LYS A 134 1.75 0.72 -1.77
CA LYS A 134 1.79 1.82 -2.73
C LYS A 134 3.00 2.72 -2.50
N LEU A 135 3.34 3.02 -1.24
CA LEU A 135 4.55 3.78 -0.92
C LEU A 135 5.84 3.07 -1.35
N MET A 136 5.90 1.73 -1.24
CA MET A 136 7.03 0.92 -1.73
C MET A 136 7.16 0.85 -3.26
N GLU A 137 6.10 1.19 -3.99
CA GLU A 137 6.05 1.27 -5.46
C GLU A 137 6.34 2.69 -5.95
N ASP A 138 5.78 3.69 -5.25
CA ASP A 138 5.88 5.09 -5.62
C ASP A 138 7.24 5.71 -5.22
N TYR A 139 7.91 5.20 -4.19
CA TYR A 139 9.14 5.78 -3.62
C TYR A 139 10.25 4.73 -3.47
N ASP A 140 11.31 4.85 -4.29
CA ASP A 140 12.44 3.91 -4.31
C ASP A 140 13.22 3.89 -2.99
N ASP A 141 13.36 5.04 -2.34
CA ASP A 141 14.11 5.18 -1.10
C ASP A 141 13.35 4.62 0.11
N PHE A 142 12.02 4.53 0.06
CA PHE A 142 11.18 3.99 1.14
C PHE A 142 11.59 2.58 1.57
N ARG A 143 11.94 1.70 0.63
CA ARG A 143 12.41 0.33 0.93
C ARG A 143 13.72 0.31 1.70
N SER A 144 14.58 1.30 1.43
CA SER A 144 15.90 1.46 2.06
C SER A 144 15.86 2.26 3.36
N SER A 145 14.74 2.96 3.64
CA SER A 145 14.55 3.73 4.87
C SER A 145 14.48 2.81 6.09
N ARG A 146 15.03 3.30 7.21
CA ARG A 146 15.13 2.53 8.47
C ARG A 146 13.84 2.66 9.26
N LEU A 147 13.26 1.54 9.67
CA LEU A 147 12.04 1.53 10.48
C LEU A 147 12.34 1.52 11.99
N THR A 148 13.52 1.01 12.38
CA THR A 148 13.95 0.91 13.78
C THR A 148 15.44 1.22 13.94
N SER A 149 15.86 1.47 15.19
CA SER A 149 17.25 1.81 15.53
C SER A 149 18.19 0.60 15.54
N LYS A 150 17.71 -0.56 16.01
CA LYS A 150 18.52 -1.78 16.22
C LYS A 150 18.59 -2.63 14.95
N LYS A 151 19.76 -3.25 14.70
CA LYS A 151 19.95 -4.18 13.57
C LYS A 151 19.06 -5.42 13.71
N ILE A 152 18.67 -5.98 12.58
CA ILE A 152 17.87 -7.22 12.50
C ILE A 152 18.83 -8.40 12.32
N ILE A 153 18.54 -9.54 12.95
CA ILE A 153 19.19 -10.81 12.67
C ILE A 153 18.40 -11.49 11.55
N ASP A 154 19.00 -11.65 10.38
CA ASP A 154 18.35 -12.30 9.24
C ASP A 154 18.27 -13.83 9.42
N LYS A 155 17.63 -14.53 8.47
CA LYS A 155 17.51 -15.99 8.44
C LYS A 155 18.85 -16.75 8.37
N TYR A 156 19.96 -16.06 8.11
CA TYR A 156 21.31 -16.60 8.07
C TYR A 156 22.14 -16.17 9.29
N GLU A 157 21.48 -15.70 10.35
CA GLU A 157 22.09 -15.20 11.58
C GLU A 157 23.01 -13.99 11.38
N ARG A 158 22.85 -13.24 10.28
CA ARG A 158 23.65 -12.04 10.00
C ARG A 158 22.93 -10.79 10.48
N HIS A 159 23.70 -9.84 11.00
CA HIS A 159 23.18 -8.54 11.39
C HIS A 159 23.02 -7.63 10.17
N VAL A 160 21.79 -7.40 9.75
CA VAL A 160 21.43 -6.52 8.63
C VAL A 160 20.88 -5.18 9.10
N ALA A 161 20.91 -4.18 8.22
CA ALA A 161 20.35 -2.87 8.51
C ALA A 161 18.82 -2.96 8.70
N PRO A 162 18.23 -2.19 9.63
CA PRO A 162 16.79 -2.29 9.95
C PRO A 162 15.90 -1.52 8.96
N THR A 163 16.06 -1.83 7.68
CA THR A 163 15.29 -1.21 6.60
C THR A 163 13.89 -1.79 6.51
N VAL A 164 12.96 -1.06 5.86
CA VAL A 164 11.62 -1.55 5.53
C VAL A 164 11.68 -2.93 4.87
N ASP A 165 12.56 -3.10 3.89
CA ASP A 165 12.70 -4.36 3.15
C ASP A 165 13.17 -5.53 4.05
N HIS A 166 14.16 -5.30 4.93
CA HIS A 166 14.63 -6.36 5.83
C HIS A 166 13.60 -6.71 6.92
N TRP A 167 12.84 -5.74 7.43
CA TRP A 167 11.73 -6.01 8.35
C TRP A 167 10.64 -6.84 7.68
N LEU A 168 10.31 -6.54 6.42
CA LEU A 168 9.33 -7.32 5.68
C LEU A 168 9.82 -8.75 5.41
N GLN A 169 11.09 -8.92 5.06
CA GLN A 169 11.70 -10.24 4.89
C GLN A 169 11.69 -11.06 6.20
N ASP A 170 12.03 -10.45 7.33
CA ASP A 170 11.95 -11.09 8.66
C ASP A 170 10.51 -11.49 8.99
N TYR A 171 9.56 -10.61 8.72
CA TYR A 171 8.14 -10.85 8.95
C TYR A 171 7.60 -12.02 8.11
N VAL A 172 7.86 -12.02 6.80
CA VAL A 172 7.45 -13.09 5.89
C VAL A 172 8.16 -14.41 6.23
N HIS A 173 9.42 -14.36 6.66
CA HIS A 173 10.13 -15.57 7.11
C HIS A 173 9.48 -16.18 8.36
N PHE A 174 9.06 -15.35 9.31
CA PHE A 174 8.39 -15.81 10.54
C PHE A 174 6.96 -16.30 10.29
N ALA A 175 6.16 -15.55 9.53
CA ALA A 175 4.71 -15.79 9.37
C ALA A 175 4.35 -16.71 8.18
N GLY A 176 5.31 -16.95 7.28
CA GLY A 176 5.16 -17.65 6.01
C GLY A 176 4.81 -16.71 4.85
N ALA A 177 4.75 -17.21 3.62
CA ALA A 177 4.27 -16.41 2.48
C ALA A 177 2.73 -16.25 2.51
N GLY A 178 2.23 -15.14 1.94
CA GLY A 178 0.79 -14.88 1.76
C GLY A 178 0.22 -13.85 2.74
N TYR A 179 -1.11 -13.76 2.78
CA TYR A 179 -1.83 -12.87 3.71
C TYR A 179 -1.69 -13.36 5.16
N HIS A 180 -1.47 -12.41 6.06
CA HIS A 180 -1.39 -12.68 7.49
C HIS A 180 -2.49 -11.93 8.22
N ASN A 181 -3.21 -12.66 9.06
CA ASN A 181 -4.28 -12.09 9.87
C ASN A 181 -3.72 -11.44 11.14
N SER A 182 -4.58 -10.76 11.90
CA SER A 182 -4.17 -10.04 13.11
C SER A 182 -3.51 -10.97 14.13
N LEU A 183 -3.94 -12.23 14.17
CA LEU A 183 -3.39 -13.27 15.04
C LEU A 183 -1.90 -13.55 14.73
N LYS A 184 -1.56 -13.75 13.45
CA LYS A 184 -0.16 -14.00 13.04
C LYS A 184 0.72 -12.78 13.27
N ARG A 185 0.21 -11.58 13.00
CA ARG A 185 0.90 -10.31 13.32
C ARG A 185 1.18 -10.19 14.82
N ALA A 186 0.18 -10.42 15.66
CA ALA A 186 0.35 -10.39 17.11
C ALA A 186 1.34 -11.46 17.61
N GLU A 187 1.31 -12.65 17.02
CA GLU A 187 2.27 -13.71 17.32
C GLU A 187 3.71 -13.31 16.96
N TYR A 188 3.92 -12.68 15.80
CA TYR A 188 5.20 -12.11 15.39
C TYR A 188 5.69 -11.04 16.36
N LEU A 189 4.86 -10.03 16.62
CA LEU A 189 5.14 -8.91 17.54
C LEU A 189 5.49 -9.39 18.96
N ALA A 190 4.93 -10.51 19.41
CA ALA A 190 5.17 -11.06 20.73
C ALA A 190 6.39 -12.00 20.81
N LYS A 191 6.69 -12.76 19.74
CA LYS A 191 7.65 -13.87 19.81
C LYS A 191 8.95 -13.65 19.04
N SER A 192 8.99 -12.75 18.05
CA SER A 192 10.21 -12.54 17.26
C SER A 192 11.34 -12.00 18.13
N SER A 193 12.52 -12.63 18.03
CA SER A 193 13.73 -12.22 18.75
C SER A 193 14.12 -10.78 18.40
N ASN A 194 13.99 -10.41 17.13
CA ASN A 194 14.27 -9.06 16.63
C ASN A 194 13.39 -8.00 17.32
N ILE A 195 12.14 -8.34 17.62
CA ILE A 195 11.15 -7.42 18.21
C ILE A 195 11.32 -7.27 19.72
N THR A 196 11.73 -8.33 20.43
CA THR A 196 11.92 -8.24 21.90
C THR A 196 12.91 -7.14 22.30
N SER A 197 13.87 -6.84 21.43
CA SER A 197 14.87 -5.79 21.63
C SER A 197 14.36 -4.36 21.40
N LEU A 198 13.22 -4.17 20.74
CA LEU A 198 12.72 -2.84 20.34
C LEU A 198 12.09 -2.07 21.51
N SER A 199 12.16 -0.74 21.42
CA SER A 199 11.40 0.16 22.29
C SER A 199 9.89 0.08 22.01
N GLN A 200 9.05 0.53 22.94
CA GLN A 200 7.59 0.50 22.74
C GLN A 200 7.14 1.33 21.53
N VAL A 201 7.76 2.49 21.30
CA VAL A 201 7.44 3.38 20.17
C VAL A 201 7.77 2.70 18.83
N GLU A 202 8.93 2.05 18.74
CA GLU A 202 9.32 1.29 17.53
C GLU A 202 8.41 0.09 17.30
N LYS A 203 7.98 -0.61 18.37
CA LYS A 203 7.02 -1.71 18.28
C LYS A 203 5.68 -1.26 17.73
N GLU A 204 5.15 -0.12 18.18
CA GLU A 204 3.92 0.43 17.63
C GLU A 204 4.10 0.88 16.17
N SER A 205 5.23 1.53 15.82
CA SER A 205 5.53 1.89 14.43
C SER A 205 5.55 0.66 13.50
N LEU A 206 6.25 -0.40 13.91
CA LEU A 206 6.29 -1.67 13.19
C LEU A 206 4.90 -2.32 13.13
N ARG A 207 4.11 -2.26 14.21
CA ARG A 207 2.73 -2.77 14.21
C ARG A 207 1.87 -2.06 13.16
N HIS A 208 1.90 -0.73 13.10
CA HIS A 208 1.15 0.04 12.10
C HIS A 208 1.62 -0.25 10.67
N PHE A 209 2.94 -0.35 10.47
CA PHE A 209 3.53 -0.77 9.20
C PHE A 209 2.98 -2.12 8.71
N LEU A 210 2.99 -3.14 9.58
CA LEU A 210 2.51 -4.48 9.23
C LEU A 210 1.00 -4.52 8.99
N ILE A 211 0.21 -3.78 9.78
CA ILE A 211 -1.23 -3.64 9.56
C ILE A 211 -1.51 -3.04 8.18
N SER A 212 -0.83 -1.95 7.82
CA SER A 212 -0.97 -1.33 6.50
C SER A 212 -0.55 -2.26 5.37
N TYR A 213 0.53 -3.03 5.56
CA TYR A 213 1.04 -3.96 4.55
C TYR A 213 0.07 -5.11 4.25
N ASP A 214 -0.56 -5.68 5.27
CA ASP A 214 -1.46 -6.82 5.11
C ASP A 214 -2.89 -6.41 4.76
N ASP A 215 -3.44 -5.43 5.49
CA ASP A 215 -4.85 -5.07 5.44
C ASP A 215 -5.12 -3.87 4.50
N ASP A 216 -4.09 -3.35 3.84
CA ASP A 216 -4.18 -2.26 2.86
C ASP A 216 -4.81 -0.97 3.45
N ILE A 217 -4.49 -0.70 4.71
CA ILE A 217 -4.96 0.47 5.47
C ILE A 217 -3.99 1.63 5.29
N ASP A 218 -4.50 2.85 5.13
CA ASP A 218 -3.67 4.04 5.06
C ASP A 218 -2.95 4.32 6.40
N VAL A 219 -1.69 4.74 6.31
CA VAL A 219 -0.86 5.16 7.44
C VAL A 219 -0.23 6.51 7.19
N ASP A 220 0.00 7.25 8.27
CA ASP A 220 0.81 8.46 8.25
C ASP A 220 2.27 8.07 8.46
N VAL A 221 3.12 8.46 7.52
CA VAL A 221 4.56 8.21 7.53
C VAL A 221 5.27 9.54 7.70
N GLU A 222 5.96 9.69 8.83
CA GLU A 222 6.84 10.81 9.14
C GLU A 222 8.30 10.39 8.93
N ASN A 223 8.96 11.06 7.97
CA ASN A 223 10.36 10.96 7.61
C ASN A 223 11.12 12.21 8.10
N ALA A 224 10.98 12.55 9.38
CA ALA A 224 11.61 13.73 10.00
C ALA A 224 13.03 13.45 10.55
N GLY A 225 13.63 12.29 10.27
CA GLY A 225 14.93 11.92 10.82
C GLY A 225 15.53 10.66 10.22
N SER A 226 16.39 9.98 10.98
CA SER A 226 17.07 8.75 10.54
C SER A 226 16.18 7.49 10.60
N LEU A 227 14.98 7.62 11.18
CA LEU A 227 14.01 6.55 11.38
C LEU A 227 12.64 6.98 10.88
N LEU A 228 11.96 6.09 10.17
CA LEU A 228 10.56 6.24 9.80
C LEU A 228 9.68 6.01 11.02
N LYS A 229 8.79 6.96 11.27
CA LYS A 229 7.72 6.80 12.24
C LYS A 229 6.42 6.60 11.48
N ILE A 230 5.79 5.45 11.71
CA ILE A 230 4.53 5.08 11.06
C ILE A 230 3.45 5.06 12.13
N THR A 231 2.40 5.84 11.92
CA THR A 231 1.23 5.88 12.78
C THR A 231 -0.01 5.52 11.98
N SER A 232 -1.06 5.04 12.65
CA SER A 232 -2.36 4.91 12.00
C SER A 232 -2.75 6.24 11.36
N ALA A 233 -3.21 6.23 10.11
CA ALA A 233 -3.68 7.46 9.47
C ALA A 233 -4.73 8.07 10.39
N THR A 234 -4.43 9.25 10.91
CA THR A 234 -5.42 10.03 11.64
C THR A 234 -6.41 10.40 10.55
N LYS A 235 -7.53 9.68 10.44
CA LYS A 235 -8.60 10.11 9.53
C LYS A 235 -8.80 11.57 9.86
N PRO A 236 -8.53 12.51 8.92
CA PRO A 236 -8.60 13.93 9.21
C PRO A 236 -9.95 14.09 9.86
N ASP A 237 -9.94 14.55 11.11
CA ASP A 237 -11.10 14.56 11.98
C ASP A 237 -12.19 15.26 11.19
N LYS A 238 -13.08 14.49 10.55
CA LYS A 238 -14.19 15.01 9.74
C LYS A 238 -15.27 15.56 10.67
N SER A 239 -14.91 15.86 11.90
CA SER A 239 -15.60 16.71 12.86
C SER A 239 -15.37 18.20 12.52
N SER A 240 -15.35 18.56 11.24
CA SER A 240 -15.95 19.86 10.88
C SER A 240 -17.43 19.79 11.28
N PRO A 241 -18.00 20.76 12.02
CA PRO A 241 -19.37 20.69 12.57
C PRO A 241 -20.55 20.67 11.56
N GLN A 242 -20.32 20.28 10.30
CA GLN A 242 -21.24 20.35 9.17
C GLN A 242 -20.93 19.10 8.33
N ASP A 243 -21.72 18.03 8.24
CA ASP A 243 -23.14 17.82 8.36
C ASP A 243 -23.37 16.53 9.16
N LYS A 244 -24.27 16.54 10.14
CA LYS A 244 -24.76 15.27 10.71
C LYS A 244 -25.36 14.48 9.56
N ALA A 245 -24.76 13.34 9.22
CA ALA A 245 -25.30 12.43 8.23
C ALA A 245 -26.77 12.14 8.56
N ASP A 246 -27.65 12.23 7.56
CA ASP A 246 -29.07 11.99 7.76
C ASP A 246 -29.26 10.54 8.23
N ILE A 247 -29.75 10.38 9.47
CA ILE A 247 -29.98 9.06 10.08
C ILE A 247 -30.86 8.20 9.18
N ASN A 248 -31.80 8.81 8.45
CA ASN A 248 -32.66 8.07 7.53
C ASN A 248 -31.87 7.50 6.34
N GLU A 249 -30.90 8.24 5.83
CA GLU A 249 -30.02 7.76 4.76
C GLU A 249 -29.15 6.60 5.24
N ILE A 250 -28.58 6.71 6.45
CA ILE A 250 -27.81 5.63 7.08
C ILE A 250 -28.66 4.37 7.25
N LEU A 251 -29.87 4.52 7.79
CA LEU A 251 -30.79 3.38 7.99
C LEU A 251 -31.23 2.75 6.67
N ASN A 252 -31.49 3.57 5.64
CA ASN A 252 -31.84 3.08 4.30
C ASN A 252 -30.68 2.32 3.66
N ASN A 253 -29.44 2.81 3.83
CA ASN A 253 -28.24 2.11 3.35
C ASN A 253 -28.05 0.78 4.09
N LEU A 254 -28.15 0.80 5.43
CA LEU A 254 -28.05 -0.41 6.25
C LEU A 254 -29.13 -1.44 5.86
N HIS A 255 -30.36 -1.01 5.63
CA HIS A 255 -31.43 -1.88 5.17
C HIS A 255 -31.15 -2.49 3.79
N ARG A 256 -30.59 -1.72 2.85
CA ARG A 256 -30.15 -2.24 1.55
C ARG A 256 -29.07 -3.30 1.71
N GLN A 257 -28.03 -3.02 2.50
CA GLN A 257 -26.95 -3.97 2.75
C GLN A 257 -27.47 -5.23 3.47
N TYR A 258 -28.45 -5.09 4.35
CA TYR A 258 -29.14 -6.21 5.00
C TYR A 258 -29.83 -7.13 3.96
N LEU A 259 -30.58 -6.55 3.01
CA LEU A 259 -31.23 -7.31 1.94
C LEU A 259 -30.22 -8.00 1.02
N GLU A 260 -29.10 -7.34 0.71
CA GLU A 260 -28.03 -7.93 -0.10
C GLU A 260 -27.38 -9.13 0.60
N ILE A 261 -27.18 -9.07 1.92
CA ILE A 261 -26.69 -10.20 2.71
C ILE A 261 -27.67 -11.35 2.65
N ASP A 262 -28.97 -11.10 2.85
CA ASP A 262 -29.99 -12.15 2.86
C ASP A 262 -30.06 -12.88 1.51
N GLN A 263 -29.85 -12.18 0.39
CA GLN A 263 -29.77 -12.77 -0.94
C GLN A 263 -28.52 -13.63 -1.18
N LYS A 264 -27.40 -13.30 -0.52
CA LYS A 264 -26.12 -14.03 -0.68
C LYS A 264 -26.03 -15.27 0.21
N ILE A 265 -26.75 -15.30 1.33
CA ILE A 265 -26.77 -16.41 2.27
C ILE A 265 -27.60 -17.56 1.68
N LEU A 266 -27.13 -18.79 1.84
CA LEU A 266 -27.84 -19.99 1.39
C LEU A 266 -29.10 -20.20 2.26
N PRO A 267 -30.22 -20.63 1.67
CA PRO A 267 -31.44 -20.91 2.43
C PRO A 267 -31.19 -21.92 3.57
N PRO A 268 -31.82 -21.76 4.75
CA PRO A 268 -31.69 -22.71 5.85
C PRO A 268 -31.95 -24.17 5.45
N ASP A 269 -32.95 -24.40 4.61
CA ASP A 269 -33.32 -25.73 4.13
C ASP A 269 -32.22 -26.40 3.32
N PHE A 270 -31.42 -25.62 2.59
CA PHE A 270 -30.27 -26.13 1.85
C PHE A 270 -29.23 -26.73 2.82
N ILE A 271 -28.86 -25.98 3.86
CA ILE A 271 -27.92 -26.44 4.89
C ILE A 271 -28.48 -27.64 5.65
N LEU A 272 -29.77 -27.61 6.00
CA LEU A 272 -30.43 -28.69 6.72
C LEU A 272 -30.52 -29.98 5.88
N SER A 273 -30.69 -29.87 4.56
CA SER A 273 -30.73 -31.02 3.65
C SER A 273 -29.39 -31.76 3.61
N GLU A 274 -28.25 -31.05 3.64
CA GLU A 274 -26.92 -31.67 3.66
C GLU A 274 -26.68 -32.52 4.92
N VAL A 275 -27.34 -32.18 6.04
CA VAL A 275 -27.14 -32.83 7.33
C VAL A 275 -28.29 -33.75 7.74
N ASN A 276 -29.23 -34.04 6.83
CA ASN A 276 -30.44 -34.81 7.13
C ASN A 276 -31.22 -34.25 8.33
N ASN A 277 -31.36 -32.93 8.42
CA ASN A 277 -32.01 -32.19 9.51
C ASN A 277 -31.37 -32.37 10.92
N ASP A 278 -30.16 -32.91 11.02
CA ASP A 278 -29.45 -33.05 12.30
C ASP A 278 -28.66 -31.77 12.62
N ALA A 279 -29.15 -31.01 13.61
CA ALA A 279 -28.54 -29.75 14.03
C ALA A 279 -27.10 -29.92 14.57
N ILE A 280 -26.74 -31.09 15.09
CA ILE A 280 -25.38 -31.34 15.61
C ILE A 280 -24.39 -31.44 14.46
N LYS A 281 -24.78 -32.05 13.34
CA LYS A 281 -23.94 -32.20 12.14
C LYS A 281 -23.68 -30.88 11.41
N ILE A 282 -24.50 -29.85 11.65
CA ILE A 282 -24.22 -28.49 11.13
C ILE A 282 -22.87 -27.98 11.63
N ARG A 283 -22.42 -28.41 12.81
CA ARG A 283 -21.10 -28.07 13.36
C ARG A 283 -19.97 -28.55 12.45
N ASP A 284 -20.12 -29.72 11.84
CA ASP A 284 -19.13 -30.29 10.92
C ASP A 284 -19.13 -29.56 9.57
N VAL A 285 -20.32 -29.23 9.05
CA VAL A 285 -20.44 -28.43 7.83
C VAL A 285 -19.85 -27.04 8.01
N LEU A 286 -20.11 -26.38 9.14
CA LEU A 286 -19.50 -25.10 9.49
C LEU A 286 -17.97 -25.23 9.56
N TRP A 287 -17.46 -26.27 10.21
CA TRP A 287 -16.02 -26.50 10.33
C TRP A 287 -15.35 -26.66 8.96
N GLN A 288 -15.97 -27.46 8.08
CA GLN A 288 -15.48 -27.66 6.72
C GLN A 288 -15.53 -26.35 5.91
N ALA A 289 -16.66 -25.63 5.95
CA ALA A 289 -16.83 -24.35 5.25
C ALA A 289 -15.77 -23.33 5.67
N VAL A 290 -15.49 -23.23 6.98
CA VAL A 290 -14.42 -22.39 7.52
C VAL A 290 -13.04 -22.84 7.03
N GLY A 291 -12.80 -24.15 6.98
CA GLY A 291 -11.54 -24.72 6.50
C GLY A 291 -11.24 -24.43 5.03
N VAL A 292 -12.27 -24.40 4.18
CA VAL A 292 -12.14 -24.05 2.74
C VAL A 292 -12.42 -22.58 2.45
N GLN A 293 -12.64 -21.75 3.48
CA GLN A 293 -12.97 -20.33 3.38
C GLN A 293 -14.25 -20.03 2.54
N ASP A 294 -15.23 -20.94 2.56
CA ASP A 294 -16.54 -20.70 1.97
C ASP A 294 -17.36 -19.78 2.87
N LYS A 295 -17.21 -18.47 2.64
CA LYS A 295 -17.75 -17.39 3.46
C LYS A 295 -19.27 -17.51 3.66
N TYR A 296 -20.02 -17.62 2.58
CA TYR A 296 -21.48 -17.58 2.64
C TYR A 296 -22.07 -18.87 3.17
N LYS A 297 -21.48 -20.04 2.87
CA LYS A 297 -21.90 -21.31 3.48
C LYS A 297 -21.65 -21.32 4.99
N ALA A 298 -20.51 -20.79 5.45
CA ALA A 298 -20.23 -20.65 6.88
C ALA A 298 -21.24 -19.72 7.58
N VAL A 299 -21.55 -18.55 7.00
CA VAL A 299 -22.58 -17.63 7.52
C VAL A 299 -23.95 -18.30 7.55
N SER A 300 -24.31 -19.07 6.53
CA SER A 300 -25.58 -19.81 6.47
C SER A 300 -25.67 -20.84 7.61
N CYS A 301 -24.59 -21.58 7.88
CA CYS A 301 -24.54 -22.49 9.01
C CYS A 301 -24.70 -21.75 10.36
N LEU A 302 -24.08 -20.58 10.52
CA LEU A 302 -24.25 -19.75 11.71
C LEU A 302 -25.71 -19.30 11.89
N LYS A 303 -26.37 -18.86 10.80
CA LYS A 303 -27.79 -18.48 10.81
C LYS A 303 -28.64 -19.63 11.35
N VAL A 304 -28.50 -20.84 10.80
CA VAL A 304 -29.27 -22.01 11.26
C VAL A 304 -28.96 -22.36 12.71
N LEU A 305 -27.69 -22.32 13.14
CA LEU A 305 -27.30 -22.59 14.52
C LEU A 305 -27.90 -21.56 15.51
N ILE A 306 -28.01 -20.30 15.11
CA ILE A 306 -28.61 -19.24 15.93
C ILE A 306 -30.13 -19.41 16.00
N GLU A 307 -30.80 -19.59 14.86
CA GLU A 307 -32.26 -19.83 14.78
C GLU A 307 -32.69 -21.05 15.62
N LYS A 308 -31.91 -22.12 15.59
CA LYS A 308 -32.13 -23.34 16.39
C LYS A 308 -31.60 -23.24 17.83
N LYS A 309 -31.17 -22.05 18.28
CA LYS A 309 -30.59 -21.79 19.63
C LYS A 309 -29.47 -22.77 20.02
N SER A 310 -28.74 -23.29 19.03
CA SER A 310 -27.73 -24.34 19.16
C SER A 310 -26.30 -23.80 19.12
N LEU A 311 -26.10 -22.51 18.78
CA LEU A 311 -24.79 -21.87 18.75
C LEU A 311 -24.07 -21.94 20.11
N ASP A 312 -24.75 -21.58 21.21
CA ASP A 312 -24.14 -21.60 22.55
C ASP A 312 -23.71 -23.01 22.98
N LEU A 313 -24.51 -24.02 22.60
CA LEU A 313 -24.23 -25.41 22.87
C LEU A 313 -22.99 -25.87 22.12
N MET A 314 -22.87 -25.50 20.83
CA MET A 314 -21.67 -25.74 20.03
C MET A 314 -20.43 -25.11 20.65
N LEU A 315 -20.49 -23.85 21.09
CA LEU A 315 -19.33 -23.17 21.68
C LEU A 315 -18.88 -23.79 23.01
N ARG A 316 -19.80 -24.44 23.73
CA ARG A 316 -19.50 -25.16 24.97
C ARG A 316 -18.90 -26.54 24.74
N GLU A 317 -19.48 -27.30 23.79
CA GLU A 317 -19.19 -28.73 23.61
C GLU A 317 -18.13 -29.01 22.53
N ASP A 318 -18.08 -28.22 21.47
CA ASP A 318 -17.21 -28.48 20.33
C ASP A 318 -15.80 -27.95 20.59
N ASN A 319 -14.88 -28.88 20.89
CA ASN A 319 -13.48 -28.57 21.19
C ASN A 319 -12.76 -27.82 20.06
N ARG A 320 -13.20 -27.97 18.80
CA ARG A 320 -12.56 -27.31 17.66
C ARG A 320 -12.79 -25.80 17.71
N PHE A 321 -14.06 -25.38 17.83
CA PHE A 321 -14.43 -23.97 17.93
C PHE A 321 -13.98 -23.35 19.25
N ARG A 322 -14.11 -24.09 20.35
CA ARG A 322 -13.59 -23.67 21.66
C ARG A 322 -12.09 -23.44 21.63
N GLY A 323 -11.33 -24.30 20.95
CA GLY A 323 -9.89 -24.15 20.76
C GLY A 323 -9.51 -22.88 19.99
N ILE A 324 -10.22 -22.59 18.89
CA ILE A 324 -10.01 -21.35 18.11
C ILE A 324 -10.26 -20.12 18.99
N LEU A 325 -11.39 -20.11 19.71
CA LEU A 325 -11.79 -18.97 20.54
C LEU A 325 -10.82 -18.75 21.71
N LYS A 326 -10.40 -19.82 22.40
CA LYS A 326 -9.36 -19.73 23.45
C LYS A 326 -8.05 -19.18 22.91
N ARG A 327 -7.59 -19.64 21.74
CA ARG A 327 -6.35 -19.12 21.12
C ARG A 327 -6.49 -17.63 20.80
N PHE A 328 -7.61 -17.22 20.24
CA PHE A 328 -7.88 -15.81 19.93
C PHE A 328 -7.85 -14.94 21.19
N ILE A 329 -8.56 -15.34 22.24
CA ILE A 329 -8.58 -14.60 23.52
C ILE A 329 -7.17 -14.49 24.11
N ASN A 330 -6.41 -15.59 24.11
CA ASN A 330 -5.04 -15.59 24.64
C ASN A 330 -4.09 -14.66 23.88
N ILE A 331 -4.26 -14.55 22.57
CA ILE A 331 -3.40 -13.70 21.73
C ILE A 331 -3.81 -12.24 21.87
N ARG A 332 -5.11 -11.94 21.87
CA ARG A 332 -5.61 -10.55 21.94
C ARG A 332 -5.51 -9.94 23.33
N TYR A 333 -5.75 -10.73 24.38
CA TYR A 333 -5.89 -10.22 25.76
C TYR A 333 -4.86 -10.83 26.75
N GLY A 334 -4.07 -11.81 26.32
CA GLY A 334 -3.00 -12.42 27.13
C GLY A 334 -3.37 -13.77 27.77
N ARG A 335 -2.34 -14.51 28.21
CA ARG A 335 -2.45 -15.93 28.66
C ARG A 335 -3.18 -16.15 29.98
N ASN A 336 -3.32 -15.10 30.80
CA ASN A 336 -3.90 -15.20 32.15
C ASN A 336 -5.44 -15.33 32.14
N ILE A 337 -6.08 -15.33 30.97
CA ILE A 337 -7.55 -15.29 30.79
C ILE A 337 -8.13 -16.67 30.49
N ASN A 338 -7.31 -17.72 30.40
CA ASN A 338 -7.80 -19.07 30.05
C ASN A 338 -8.93 -19.57 30.96
N SER A 339 -8.88 -19.25 32.25
CA SER A 339 -9.93 -19.61 33.21
C SER A 339 -11.22 -18.80 33.02
N TRP A 340 -11.16 -17.62 32.41
CA TRP A 340 -12.34 -16.80 32.17
C TRP A 340 -13.29 -17.49 31.19
N PHE A 341 -12.79 -18.02 30.08
CA PHE A 341 -13.66 -18.64 29.07
C PHE A 341 -14.46 -19.83 29.63
N ASP A 342 -13.84 -20.60 30.53
CA ASP A 342 -14.47 -21.79 31.12
C ASP A 342 -15.47 -21.43 32.22
N ASN A 343 -15.31 -20.27 32.87
CA ASN A 343 -16.16 -19.80 33.97
C ASN A 343 -17.14 -18.69 33.56
N ASN A 344 -17.04 -18.15 32.35
CA ASN A 344 -17.85 -17.01 31.91
C ASN A 344 -19.30 -17.41 31.69
N SER A 345 -20.21 -16.74 32.39
CA SER A 345 -21.66 -16.89 32.22
C SER A 345 -22.24 -15.97 31.14
N ASP A 346 -21.51 -14.94 30.71
CA ASP A 346 -21.97 -14.00 29.69
C ASP A 346 -21.89 -14.63 28.30
N LYS A 347 -23.01 -15.24 27.88
CA LYS A 347 -23.17 -15.83 26.56
C LYS A 347 -23.03 -14.79 25.45
N LEU A 348 -23.46 -13.55 25.66
CA LEU A 348 -23.43 -12.50 24.64
C LEU A 348 -21.99 -12.10 24.32
N LEU A 349 -21.16 -11.97 25.35
CA LEU A 349 -19.74 -11.66 25.19
C LEU A 349 -19.00 -12.79 24.48
N THR A 350 -19.31 -14.04 24.83
CA THR A 350 -18.78 -15.22 24.13
C THR A 350 -19.18 -15.25 22.66
N ARG A 351 -20.45 -14.95 22.33
CA ARG A 351 -20.94 -14.83 20.95
C ARG A 351 -20.22 -13.72 20.19
N ARG A 352 -20.06 -12.53 20.77
CA ARG A 352 -19.35 -11.41 20.17
C ARG A 352 -17.92 -11.79 19.77
N LEU A 353 -17.16 -12.34 20.72
CA LEU A 353 -15.78 -12.77 20.48
C LEU A 353 -15.70 -13.89 19.44
N PHE A 354 -16.64 -14.83 19.47
CA PHE A 354 -16.71 -15.91 18.49
C PHE A 354 -17.02 -15.42 17.08
N LEU A 355 -18.03 -14.55 16.92
CA LEU A 355 -18.39 -13.99 15.62
C LEU A 355 -17.26 -13.13 15.07
N GLU A 356 -16.60 -12.32 15.91
CA GLU A 356 -15.46 -11.50 15.49
C GLU A 356 -14.30 -12.39 14.97
N VAL A 357 -13.86 -13.39 15.75
CA VAL A 357 -12.78 -14.28 15.28
C VAL A 357 -13.18 -15.07 14.04
N LEU A 358 -14.43 -15.51 13.94
CA LEU A 358 -14.84 -16.34 12.82
C LEU A 358 -15.00 -15.51 11.54
N LEU A 359 -15.72 -14.40 11.60
CA LEU A 359 -16.01 -13.56 10.44
C LEU A 359 -14.77 -12.80 9.97
N VAL A 360 -14.02 -12.18 10.88
CA VAL A 360 -12.83 -11.38 10.54
C VAL A 360 -11.62 -12.29 10.30
N GLU A 361 -11.21 -13.08 11.29
CA GLU A 361 -9.92 -13.78 11.23
C GLU A 361 -9.93 -15.05 10.39
N ARG A 362 -11.07 -15.74 10.28
CA ARG A 362 -11.18 -17.04 9.59
C ARG A 362 -11.78 -16.94 8.20
N LEU A 363 -12.78 -16.10 8.03
CA LEU A 363 -13.47 -15.90 6.75
C LEU A 363 -13.00 -14.63 6.01
N SER A 364 -12.12 -13.83 6.61
CA SER A 364 -11.53 -12.64 5.98
C SER A 364 -12.60 -11.70 5.43
N PHE A 365 -13.67 -11.46 6.18
CA PHE A 365 -14.55 -10.31 5.96
C PHE A 365 -13.87 -9.04 6.45
N SER A 366 -14.18 -7.91 5.82
CA SER A 366 -13.78 -6.61 6.38
C SER A 366 -14.48 -6.40 7.74
N GLU A 367 -13.91 -5.55 8.61
CA GLU A 367 -14.50 -5.31 9.94
C GLU A 367 -15.95 -4.81 9.86
N GLN A 368 -16.24 -3.95 8.88
CA GLN A 368 -17.59 -3.41 8.65
C GLN A 368 -18.56 -4.49 8.16
N GLU A 369 -18.18 -5.29 7.17
CA GLU A 369 -19.01 -6.41 6.71
C GLU A 369 -19.24 -7.44 7.82
N ALA A 370 -18.22 -7.73 8.61
CA ALA A 370 -18.31 -8.66 9.73
C ALA A 370 -19.25 -8.13 10.83
N ALA A 371 -19.18 -6.82 11.14
CA ALA A 371 -20.10 -6.18 12.09
C ALA A 371 -21.54 -6.19 11.58
N LEU A 372 -21.76 -5.92 10.28
CA LEU A 372 -23.07 -6.01 9.65
C LEU A 372 -23.62 -7.44 9.63
N LEU A 373 -22.80 -8.44 9.31
CA LEU A 373 -23.19 -9.85 9.38
C LEU A 373 -23.51 -10.27 10.82
N ALA A 374 -22.75 -9.80 11.81
CA ALA A 374 -23.04 -10.06 13.22
C ALA A 374 -24.37 -9.39 13.64
N PHE A 375 -24.63 -8.16 13.19
CA PHE A 375 -25.93 -7.49 13.39
C PHE A 375 -27.08 -8.32 12.79
N TYR A 376 -26.93 -8.72 11.53
CA TYR A 376 -27.91 -9.54 10.81
C TYR A 376 -28.18 -10.83 11.56
N LEU A 377 -27.13 -11.60 11.88
CA LEU A 377 -27.23 -12.91 12.51
C LEU A 377 -27.88 -12.84 13.90
N ILE A 378 -27.48 -11.88 14.72
CA ILE A 378 -27.99 -11.75 16.09
C ILE A 378 -29.46 -11.31 16.11
N ASN A 379 -29.87 -10.44 15.18
CA ASN A 379 -31.26 -9.98 15.08
C ASN A 379 -32.24 -11.01 14.50
N THR A 380 -31.78 -12.19 14.05
CA THR A 380 -32.68 -13.28 13.62
C THR A 380 -33.48 -13.88 14.77
N VAL A 381 -33.01 -13.76 16.01
CA VAL A 381 -33.69 -14.29 17.20
C VAL A 381 -33.98 -13.14 18.15
N SER A 382 -35.24 -13.01 18.58
CA SER A 382 -35.61 -12.04 19.62
C SER A 382 -34.83 -12.29 20.92
N ASP A 383 -34.49 -11.23 21.64
CA ASP A 383 -33.82 -11.29 22.95
C ASP A 383 -32.40 -11.90 22.93
N SER A 384 -31.75 -11.90 21.78
CA SER A 384 -30.38 -12.40 21.60
C SER A 384 -29.31 -11.46 22.17
N GLY A 385 -29.67 -10.20 22.48
CA GLY A 385 -28.78 -9.13 22.92
C GLY A 385 -28.12 -8.40 21.74
N GLN A 386 -27.31 -7.37 22.00
CA GLN A 386 -26.56 -6.65 20.96
C GLN A 386 -25.06 -6.78 21.15
N VAL A 387 -24.37 -7.26 20.11
CA VAL A 387 -22.90 -7.39 20.07
C VAL A 387 -22.21 -6.31 19.23
N VAL A 388 -23.01 -5.58 18.44
CA VAL A 388 -22.61 -4.45 17.61
C VAL A 388 -23.58 -3.29 17.85
N TYR A 389 -23.14 -2.08 17.60
CA TYR A 389 -23.94 -0.85 17.68
C TYR A 389 -23.72 0.00 16.44
N LEU A 390 -24.70 0.83 16.08
CA LEU A 390 -24.55 1.83 15.03
C LEU A 390 -23.94 3.09 15.66
N ASP A 391 -22.75 3.49 15.22
CA ASP A 391 -22.14 4.74 15.64
C ASP A 391 -22.75 5.89 14.83
N GLU A 392 -23.39 6.83 15.53
CA GLU A 392 -24.04 7.99 14.90
C GLU A 392 -23.02 8.95 14.27
N ALA A 393 -21.77 8.95 14.72
CA ALA A 393 -20.76 9.88 14.24
C ALA A 393 -20.32 9.58 12.80
N ASP A 394 -20.18 8.29 12.45
CA ASP A 394 -19.75 7.86 11.11
C ASP A 394 -20.79 7.02 10.36
N GLY A 395 -21.92 6.71 10.99
CA GLY A 395 -23.00 5.92 10.41
C GLY A 395 -22.61 4.44 10.19
N GLN A 396 -21.59 3.94 10.87
CA GLN A 396 -21.10 2.56 10.68
C GLN A 396 -21.46 1.66 11.85
N LEU A 397 -21.68 0.38 11.56
CA LEU A 397 -21.80 -0.64 12.60
C LEU A 397 -20.43 -0.97 13.17
N LYS A 398 -20.29 -0.86 14.49
CA LYS A 398 -19.06 -1.16 15.23
C LYS A 398 -19.30 -2.28 16.24
N TRP A 399 -18.28 -3.08 16.47
CA TRP A 399 -18.29 -4.06 17.55
C TRP A 399 -18.38 -3.35 18.90
N ARG A 400 -19.25 -3.82 19.79
CA ARG A 400 -19.21 -3.36 21.19
C ARG A 400 -17.84 -3.66 21.78
N GLU A 401 -17.25 -2.65 22.40
CA GLU A 401 -15.90 -2.73 22.92
C GLU A 401 -15.84 -3.63 24.16
N VAL A 402 -14.73 -4.34 24.28
CA VAL A 402 -14.46 -5.27 25.36
C VAL A 402 -13.12 -4.91 25.97
N GLN A 403 -13.11 -4.73 27.29
CA GLN A 403 -11.93 -4.42 28.08
C GLN A 403 -11.61 -5.53 29.08
N LEU A 404 -10.33 -5.62 29.43
CA LEU A 404 -9.82 -6.55 30.43
C LEU A 404 -9.72 -5.86 31.79
N ILE A 405 -10.57 -6.25 32.74
CA ILE A 405 -10.53 -5.76 34.12
C ILE A 405 -10.24 -6.93 35.05
N LYS A 406 -9.11 -6.88 35.78
CA LYS A 406 -8.74 -7.93 36.76
C LYS A 406 -8.76 -9.35 36.19
N ASN A 407 -8.21 -9.54 34.98
CA ASN A 407 -8.23 -10.81 34.23
C ASN A 407 -9.64 -11.31 33.82
N GLN A 408 -10.65 -10.45 33.85
CA GLN A 408 -11.98 -10.75 33.34
C GLN A 408 -12.31 -9.82 32.16
N LEU A 409 -12.84 -10.39 31.09
CA LEU A 409 -13.36 -9.59 29.98
C LEU A 409 -14.73 -9.04 30.37
N SER A 410 -14.92 -7.76 30.11
CA SER A 410 -16.16 -7.03 30.39
C SER A 410 -16.44 -6.05 29.27
N TRP A 411 -17.72 -5.70 29.09
CA TRP A 411 -18.11 -4.62 28.19
C TRP A 411 -17.52 -3.29 28.67
N VAL A 412 -17.09 -2.46 27.73
CA VAL A 412 -16.85 -1.04 28.03
C VAL A 412 -18.22 -0.41 28.30
N ALA A 413 -18.34 0.29 29.43
CA ALA A 413 -19.58 0.85 29.93
C ALA A 413 -19.99 2.12 29.18
#